data_AF-A0A967NDK4-F1
#
_entry.id   AF-A0A967NDK4-F1
#
_cell.length_a   1.000
_cell.length_b   1.000
_cell.length_c   1.000
_cell.angle_alpha   90.00
_cell.angle_beta   90.00
_cell.angle_gamma   90.00
#
_symmetry.space_group_name_H-M   'P 1'
#
loop_
_entity.id
_entity.type
_entity.pdbx_description
1 polymer ?
#
loop_
_entity_poly.entity_id
_entity_poly.type
_entity_poly.pdbx_seq_one_letter_code
_entity_poly.pdbx_strand_id
1 'polypeptide(L)'
;MRSRALLNVALLVVAVGLGLLLVLEPGRPVPEATQRLTALDAGAITQVRIEIPDGEPVEIAQRGEAWRLRAPLQLPANPFRVEMLTRAAEAVSHARYRVAEEDLPRFGLAPPRATLYLDDTALAFGATEPLSGRRYVRVGGEIHLVDDRFLARLTSPPASFVHPGPLGPDPEPLELTLPDAHLTLAEGGWRLVPEDPGVSRDALAALVDAWRYAQALSVRALDPDLHADATVRVRLRDRSEPVRFHVARDEERVILTRPDAGVQYHFTPTTGERLLSLSEHLPDAEDDEARTAPAAAE
;
A
#
# COMPACT_ATOMS: atom_id res chain seq x y z
N MET A 1 -32.60 15.09 65.40
CA MET A 1 -32.10 13.70 65.23
C MET A 1 -32.75 12.96 64.05
N ARG A 2 -34.01 13.24 63.68
CA ARG A 2 -34.71 12.56 62.56
C ARG A 2 -34.17 12.87 61.14
N SER A 3 -33.64 14.06 60.86
CA SER A 3 -33.14 14.39 59.51
C SER A 3 -31.85 13.65 59.13
N ARG A 4 -30.96 13.43 60.10
CA ARG A 4 -29.73 12.64 59.90
C ARG A 4 -30.04 11.17 59.65
N ALA A 5 -31.05 10.63 60.33
CA ALA A 5 -31.51 9.25 60.11
C ALA A 5 -32.15 9.08 58.72
N LEU A 6 -32.98 10.03 58.29
CA LEU A 6 -33.57 10.05 56.94
C LEU A 6 -32.52 10.15 55.84
N LEU A 7 -31.50 10.99 56.03
CA LEU A 7 -30.38 11.11 55.11
C LEU A 7 -29.59 9.79 55.00
N ASN A 8 -29.31 9.13 56.13
CA ASN A 8 -28.60 7.85 56.14
C ASN A 8 -29.39 6.73 55.45
N VAL A 9 -30.72 6.70 55.61
CA VAL A 9 -31.58 5.74 54.92
C VAL A 9 -31.63 6.02 53.42
N ALA A 10 -31.74 7.29 53.01
CA ALA A 10 -31.69 7.66 51.59
C ALA A 10 -30.34 7.27 50.96
N LEU A 11 -29.23 7.52 51.65
CA LEU A 11 -27.89 7.09 51.23
C LEU A 11 -27.79 5.57 51.10
N LEU A 12 -28.39 4.82 52.03
CA LEU A 12 -28.41 3.36 51.98
C LEU A 12 -29.18 2.86 50.75
N VAL A 13 -30.34 3.44 50.45
CA VAL A 13 -31.15 3.07 49.28
C VAL A 13 -30.39 3.38 47.98
N VAL A 14 -29.70 4.51 47.90
CA VAL A 14 -28.86 4.86 46.74
C VAL A 14 -27.69 3.89 46.61
N ALA A 15 -27.01 3.54 47.71
CA ALA A 15 -25.90 2.60 47.70
C ALA A 15 -26.35 1.18 47.27
N VAL A 16 -27.50 0.72 47.77
CA VAL A 16 -28.10 -0.57 47.36
C VAL A 16 -28.52 -0.50 45.90
N GLY A 17 -29.12 0.60 45.44
CA GLY A 17 -29.51 0.79 44.04
C GLY A 17 -28.30 0.78 43.10
N LEU A 18 -27.21 1.45 43.46
CA LEU A 18 -25.94 1.43 42.71
C LEU A 18 -25.31 0.03 42.73
N GLY A 19 -25.36 -0.67 43.86
CA GLY A 19 -24.90 -2.06 43.96
C GLY A 19 -25.72 -3.01 43.09
N LEU A 20 -27.04 -2.84 43.03
CA LEU A 20 -27.94 -3.62 42.19
C LEU A 20 -27.69 -3.33 40.71
N LEU A 21 -27.43 -2.07 40.34
CA LEU A 21 -27.07 -1.66 38.99
C LEU A 21 -25.78 -2.36 38.52
N LEU A 22 -24.76 -2.44 39.39
CA LEU A 22 -23.51 -3.14 39.11
C LEU A 22 -23.68 -4.66 38.93
N VAL A 23 -24.69 -5.27 39.56
CA VAL A 23 -24.98 -6.71 39.44
C VAL A 23 -25.88 -7.01 38.23
N LEU A 24 -26.74 -6.06 37.83
CA LEU A 24 -27.69 -6.20 36.73
C LEU A 24 -27.14 -5.74 35.38
N GLU A 25 -26.10 -4.89 35.34
CA GLU A 25 -25.36 -4.62 34.11
C GLU A 25 -24.48 -5.84 33.77
N PRO A 26 -24.71 -6.52 32.63
CA PRO A 26 -23.81 -7.55 32.14
C PRO A 26 -22.44 -6.88 31.97
N GLY A 27 -21.44 -7.42 32.67
CA GLY A 27 -20.12 -6.83 32.75
C GLY A 27 -19.62 -6.36 31.39
N ARG A 28 -19.09 -5.14 31.33
CA ARG A 28 -18.24 -4.72 30.21
C ARG A 28 -17.26 -5.86 29.96
N PRO A 29 -17.17 -6.42 28.74
CA PRO A 29 -16.27 -7.52 28.50
C PRO A 29 -14.89 -7.10 29.00
N VAL A 30 -14.38 -7.84 29.99
CA VAL A 30 -12.97 -7.82 30.34
C VAL A 30 -12.21 -7.86 29.01
N PRO A 31 -11.18 -7.03 28.78
CA PRO A 31 -10.40 -7.15 27.56
C PRO A 31 -9.83 -8.57 27.54
N GLU A 32 -10.50 -9.48 26.84
CA GLU A 32 -9.97 -10.80 26.55
C GLU A 32 -8.63 -10.52 25.89
N ALA A 33 -7.55 -11.11 26.41
CA ALA A 33 -6.24 -11.01 25.80
C ALA A 33 -6.42 -11.25 24.31
N THR A 34 -6.16 -10.22 23.50
CA THR A 34 -6.60 -10.17 22.10
C THR A 34 -5.96 -11.33 21.36
N GLN A 35 -6.72 -12.40 21.18
CA GLN A 35 -6.22 -13.62 20.60
C GLN A 35 -5.86 -13.33 19.14
N ARG A 36 -4.61 -13.58 18.76
CA ARG A 36 -4.17 -13.43 17.37
C ARG A 36 -4.71 -14.58 16.51
N LEU A 37 -4.88 -14.32 15.23
CA LEU A 37 -5.31 -15.28 14.22
C LEU A 37 -4.31 -16.44 14.10
N THR A 38 -3.00 -16.13 14.18
CA THR A 38 -1.92 -17.11 14.16
C THR A 38 -0.87 -16.79 15.23
N ALA A 39 0.08 -17.70 15.42
CA ALA A 39 1.27 -17.48 16.23
C ALA A 39 2.47 -16.92 15.42
N LEU A 40 2.30 -16.67 14.12
CA LEU A 40 3.36 -16.13 13.27
C LEU A 40 3.66 -14.67 13.66
N ASP A 41 4.94 -14.32 13.58
CA ASP A 41 5.39 -12.94 13.58
C ASP A 41 5.35 -12.40 12.14
N ALA A 42 4.64 -11.29 11.93
CA ALA A 42 4.52 -10.67 10.62
C ALA A 42 5.87 -10.25 10.03
N GLY A 43 6.86 -9.93 10.87
CA GLY A 43 8.20 -9.54 10.44
C GLY A 43 9.11 -10.71 10.08
N ALA A 44 8.75 -11.95 10.45
CA ALA A 44 9.51 -13.16 10.15
C ALA A 44 9.06 -13.87 8.86
N ILE A 45 7.94 -13.44 8.26
CA ILE A 45 7.40 -14.05 7.05
C ILE A 45 8.28 -13.74 5.85
N THR A 46 8.60 -14.75 5.06
CA THR A 46 9.51 -14.64 3.92
C THR A 46 8.83 -14.94 2.58
N GLN A 47 7.70 -15.64 2.60
CA GLN A 47 6.93 -15.99 1.42
C GLN A 47 5.46 -15.65 1.60
N VAL A 48 4.88 -15.03 0.58
CA VAL A 48 3.46 -14.69 0.51
C VAL A 48 2.91 -15.21 -0.81
N ARG A 49 1.85 -16.02 -0.77
CA ARG A 49 1.11 -16.43 -1.96
C ARG A 49 -0.37 -16.14 -1.79
N ILE A 50 -1.00 -15.62 -2.83
CA ILE A 50 -2.42 -15.31 -2.84
C ILE A 50 -3.08 -16.12 -3.94
N GLU A 51 -4.15 -16.81 -3.58
CA GLU A 51 -5.02 -17.51 -4.51
C GLU A 51 -6.43 -16.96 -4.38
N ILE A 52 -7.04 -16.62 -5.52
CA ILE A 52 -8.44 -16.23 -5.61
C ILE A 52 -9.12 -17.17 -6.62
N PRO A 53 -10.40 -17.53 -6.42
CA PRO A 53 -11.14 -18.31 -7.41
C PRO A 53 -11.08 -17.63 -8.79
N ASP A 54 -10.77 -18.41 -9.82
CA ASP A 54 -10.70 -18.00 -11.23
C ASP A 54 -9.71 -16.86 -11.55
N GLY A 55 -8.81 -16.51 -10.63
CA GLY A 55 -7.77 -15.50 -10.84
C GLY A 55 -6.36 -16.08 -10.85
N GLU A 56 -5.44 -15.28 -11.37
CA GLU A 56 -4.03 -15.66 -11.46
C GLU A 56 -3.38 -15.63 -10.06
N PRO A 57 -2.64 -16.69 -9.67
CA PRO A 57 -1.97 -16.72 -8.38
C PRO A 57 -0.89 -15.65 -8.32
N VAL A 58 -0.80 -15.00 -7.16
CA VAL A 58 0.23 -14.00 -6.87
C VAL A 58 1.26 -14.65 -5.96
N GLU A 59 2.53 -14.64 -6.36
CA GLU A 59 3.63 -15.17 -5.55
C GLU A 59 4.64 -14.07 -5.27
N ILE A 60 4.93 -13.83 -4.00
CA ILE A 60 5.87 -12.82 -3.55
C ILE A 60 6.83 -13.49 -2.56
N ALA A 61 8.13 -13.25 -2.72
CA ALA A 61 9.12 -13.77 -1.78
C ALA A 61 10.20 -12.73 -1.49
N GLN A 62 10.71 -12.76 -0.27
CA GLN A 62 11.83 -11.96 0.15
C GLN A 62 13.12 -12.54 -0.45
N ARG A 63 14.01 -11.66 -0.92
CA ARG A 63 15.36 -12.00 -1.40
C ARG A 63 16.35 -10.98 -0.86
N GLY A 64 17.13 -11.37 0.14
CA GLY A 64 17.89 -10.41 0.93
C GLY A 64 16.93 -9.50 1.71
N GLU A 65 17.10 -8.20 1.60
CA GLU A 65 16.22 -7.23 2.28
C GLU A 65 15.00 -6.81 1.45
N ALA A 66 14.92 -7.21 0.18
CA ALA A 66 13.90 -6.76 -0.76
C ALA A 66 12.85 -7.83 -1.08
N TRP A 67 11.59 -7.42 -1.20
CA TRP A 67 10.51 -8.27 -1.69
C TRP A 67 10.48 -8.29 -3.23
N ARG A 68 10.24 -9.46 -3.81
CA ARG A 68 10.02 -9.61 -5.26
C ARG A 68 8.74 -10.37 -5.54
N LEU A 69 7.96 -9.82 -6.46
CA LEU A 69 6.87 -10.51 -7.13
C LEU A 69 7.53 -11.51 -8.10
N ARG A 70 7.19 -12.79 -7.96
CA ARG A 70 7.70 -13.91 -8.76
C ARG A 70 6.68 -14.38 -9.79
N ALA A 71 5.41 -14.29 -9.45
CA ALA A 71 4.30 -14.55 -10.35
C ALA A 71 3.16 -13.57 -10.10
N PRO A 72 2.44 -13.14 -11.15
CA PRO A 72 2.70 -13.47 -12.56
C PRO A 72 3.77 -12.58 -13.20
N LEU A 73 4.14 -11.48 -12.53
CA LEU A 73 5.15 -10.53 -12.99
C LEU A 73 6.44 -10.73 -12.21
N GLN A 74 7.59 -10.80 -12.90
CA GLN A 74 8.90 -10.98 -12.26
C GLN A 74 9.55 -9.63 -11.93
N LEU A 75 8.99 -8.91 -10.95
CA LEU A 75 9.35 -7.52 -10.65
C LEU A 75 9.62 -7.30 -9.15
N PRO A 76 10.35 -6.23 -8.77
CA PRO A 76 10.39 -5.79 -7.38
C PRO A 76 8.96 -5.57 -6.86
N ALA A 77 8.68 -6.05 -5.66
CA ALA A 77 7.36 -5.88 -5.05
C ALA A 77 7.29 -4.59 -4.24
N ASN A 78 6.08 -4.10 -4.02
CA ASN A 78 5.79 -2.97 -3.15
C ASN A 78 5.87 -3.45 -1.68
N PRO A 79 6.89 -3.04 -0.91
CA PRO A 79 7.10 -3.54 0.44
C PRO A 79 5.94 -3.18 1.38
N PHE A 80 5.36 -1.98 1.24
CA PHE A 80 4.22 -1.55 2.05
C PHE A 80 2.99 -2.44 1.81
N ARG A 81 2.73 -2.81 0.57
CA ARG A 81 1.60 -3.72 0.27
C ARG A 81 1.84 -5.11 0.81
N VAL A 82 3.06 -5.63 0.72
CA VAL A 82 3.40 -6.95 1.29
C VAL A 82 3.26 -6.93 2.80
N GLU A 83 3.76 -5.90 3.48
CA GLU A 83 3.60 -5.74 4.93
C GLU A 83 2.12 -5.75 5.36
N MET A 84 1.26 -5.08 4.59
CA MET A 84 -0.19 -5.08 4.85
C MET A 84 -0.84 -6.45 4.68
N LEU A 85 -0.25 -7.36 3.89
CA LEU A 85 -0.67 -8.76 3.78
C LEU A 85 -0.16 -9.58 4.97
N THR A 86 1.12 -9.47 5.33
CA THR A 86 1.72 -10.25 6.42
C THR A 86 1.08 -9.94 7.77
N ARG A 87 0.61 -8.69 7.99
CA ARG A 87 -0.19 -8.29 9.15
C ARG A 87 -1.48 -9.10 9.35
N ALA A 88 -1.97 -9.80 8.32
CA ALA A 88 -3.11 -10.70 8.49
C ALA A 88 -2.80 -11.83 9.49
N ALA A 89 -1.54 -12.27 9.60
CA ALA A 89 -1.13 -13.32 10.53
C ALA A 89 -1.41 -12.94 12.00
N GLU A 90 -1.32 -11.65 12.31
CA GLU A 90 -1.49 -11.10 13.66
C GLU A 90 -2.88 -10.48 13.88
N ALA A 91 -3.81 -10.68 12.94
CA ALA A 91 -5.17 -10.13 13.06
C ALA A 91 -5.84 -10.59 14.36
N VAL A 92 -6.67 -9.74 14.95
CA VAL A 92 -7.42 -10.09 16.15
C VAL A 92 -8.53 -11.08 15.77
N SER A 93 -8.52 -12.25 16.40
CA SER A 93 -9.57 -13.25 16.38
C SER A 93 -10.54 -12.99 17.52
N HIS A 94 -11.70 -12.42 17.18
CA HIS A 94 -12.72 -12.08 18.17
C HIS A 94 -13.57 -13.27 18.63
N ALA A 95 -13.57 -14.35 17.86
CA ALA A 95 -14.14 -15.63 18.23
C ALA A 95 -13.46 -16.70 17.39
N ARG A 96 -13.39 -17.93 17.91
CA ARG A 96 -12.95 -19.10 17.15
C ARG A 96 -13.74 -20.34 17.53
N TYR A 97 -13.94 -21.23 16.57
CA TYR A 97 -14.62 -22.50 16.80
C TYR A 97 -14.16 -23.54 15.79
N ARG A 98 -14.24 -24.82 16.17
CA ARG A 98 -14.01 -25.93 15.26
C ARG A 98 -15.16 -26.05 14.27
N VAL A 99 -14.86 -26.45 13.05
CA VAL A 99 -15.85 -26.66 11.99
C VAL A 99 -15.61 -28.01 11.32
N ALA A 100 -16.67 -28.73 10.99
CA ALA A 100 -16.60 -29.91 10.13
C ALA A 100 -16.45 -29.48 8.66
N GLU A 101 -15.74 -30.26 7.84
CA GLU A 101 -15.50 -29.90 6.43
C GLU A 101 -16.81 -29.71 5.64
N GLU A 102 -17.83 -30.51 5.94
CA GLU A 102 -19.17 -30.44 5.35
C GLU A 102 -19.92 -29.12 5.63
N ASP A 103 -19.57 -28.40 6.70
CA ASP A 103 -20.18 -27.11 7.03
C ASP A 103 -19.45 -25.92 6.39
N LEU A 104 -18.25 -26.10 5.83
CA LEU A 104 -17.46 -25.01 5.21
C LEU A 104 -18.21 -24.19 4.15
N PRO A 105 -19.08 -24.77 3.28
CA PRO A 105 -19.86 -24.00 2.32
C PRO A 105 -20.75 -22.95 3.00
N ARG A 106 -21.26 -23.21 4.21
CA ARG A 106 -22.15 -22.29 4.97
C ARG A 106 -21.43 -21.02 5.39
N PHE A 107 -20.11 -21.09 5.51
CA PHE A 107 -19.24 -19.97 5.87
C PHE A 107 -18.55 -19.35 4.64
N GLY A 108 -18.86 -19.81 3.43
CA GLY A 108 -18.21 -19.38 2.20
C GLY A 108 -16.72 -19.78 2.13
N LEU A 109 -16.35 -20.92 2.73
CA LEU A 109 -14.99 -21.44 2.80
C LEU A 109 -14.75 -22.67 1.90
N ALA A 110 -15.72 -23.02 1.06
CA ALA A 110 -15.65 -24.08 0.08
C ALA A 110 -16.50 -23.71 -1.18
N PRO A 111 -15.91 -23.05 -2.19
CA PRO A 111 -14.55 -22.49 -2.19
C PRO A 111 -14.45 -21.22 -1.31
N PRO A 112 -13.26 -20.90 -0.77
CA PRO A 112 -13.02 -19.61 -0.12
C PRO A 112 -13.01 -18.47 -1.14
N ARG A 113 -13.28 -17.23 -0.69
CA ARG A 113 -13.20 -16.03 -1.53
C ARG A 113 -11.78 -15.64 -1.91
N ALA A 114 -10.83 -15.93 -1.02
CA ALA A 114 -9.39 -15.81 -1.26
C ALA A 114 -8.66 -16.70 -0.25
N THR A 115 -7.48 -17.19 -0.60
CA THR A 115 -6.57 -17.87 0.32
C THR A 115 -5.24 -17.13 0.32
N LEU A 116 -4.81 -16.69 1.49
CA LEU A 116 -3.49 -16.10 1.71
C LEU A 116 -2.61 -17.18 2.37
N TYR A 117 -1.50 -17.49 1.73
CA TYR A 117 -0.46 -18.33 2.29
C TYR A 117 0.66 -17.44 2.79
N LEU A 118 0.99 -17.58 4.07
CA LEU A 118 2.11 -16.93 4.73
C LEU A 118 3.08 -18.03 5.15
N ASP A 119 4.17 -18.15 4.40
CA ASP A 119 5.03 -19.33 4.40
C ASP A 119 4.18 -20.61 4.24
N ASP A 120 4.18 -21.51 5.22
CA ASP A 120 3.40 -22.76 5.21
C ASP A 120 1.97 -22.62 5.76
N THR A 121 1.59 -21.45 6.27
CA THR A 121 0.29 -21.24 6.91
C THR A 121 -0.74 -20.71 5.92
N ALA A 122 -1.81 -21.47 5.71
CA ALA A 122 -2.94 -21.06 4.88
C ALA A 122 -4.03 -20.35 5.70
N LEU A 123 -4.41 -19.15 5.26
CA LEU A 123 -5.51 -18.35 5.78
C LEU A 123 -6.59 -18.26 4.70
N ALA A 124 -7.66 -19.07 4.82
CA ALA A 124 -8.74 -19.07 3.83
C ALA A 124 -9.86 -18.10 4.26
N PHE A 125 -10.14 -17.10 3.44
CA PHE A 125 -11.11 -16.03 3.72
C PHE A 125 -12.48 -16.39 3.15
N GLY A 126 -13.49 -16.43 4.01
CA GLY A 126 -14.86 -16.81 3.68
C GLY A 126 -15.81 -15.62 3.58
N ALA A 127 -17.09 -15.87 3.86
CA ALA A 127 -18.15 -14.88 3.90
C ALA A 127 -18.04 -13.94 5.12
N THR A 128 -18.83 -12.87 5.09
CA THR A 128 -19.00 -11.96 6.23
C THR A 128 -20.12 -12.48 7.12
N GLU A 129 -19.91 -12.51 8.43
CA GLU A 129 -20.93 -12.81 9.42
C GLU A 129 -21.98 -11.67 9.46
N PRO A 130 -23.28 -11.99 9.33
CA PRO A 130 -24.34 -10.97 9.27
C PRO A 130 -24.48 -10.08 10.52
N LEU A 131 -24.10 -10.57 11.71
CA LEU A 131 -24.39 -9.90 12.97
C LEU A 131 -23.35 -8.82 13.32
N SER A 132 -22.06 -9.16 13.26
CA SER A 132 -20.96 -8.26 13.60
C SER A 132 -20.24 -7.65 12.40
N GLY A 133 -20.54 -8.11 11.18
CA GLY A 133 -19.82 -7.68 9.98
C GLY A 133 -18.39 -8.20 9.89
N ARG A 134 -17.99 -9.14 10.76
CA ARG A 134 -16.66 -9.76 10.76
C ARG A 134 -16.54 -10.83 9.68
N ARG A 135 -15.33 -11.09 9.22
CA ARG A 135 -15.06 -12.12 8.21
C ARG A 135 -14.69 -13.45 8.85
N TYR A 136 -15.27 -14.52 8.33
CA TYR A 136 -14.82 -15.87 8.64
C TYR A 136 -13.46 -16.12 7.98
N VAL A 137 -12.48 -16.56 8.75
CA VAL A 137 -11.17 -16.97 8.25
C VAL A 137 -10.82 -18.34 8.81
N ARG A 138 -10.57 -19.32 7.94
CA ARG A 138 -10.14 -20.66 8.34
C ARG A 138 -8.63 -20.71 8.46
N VAL A 139 -8.16 -21.25 9.59
CA VAL A 139 -6.76 -21.59 9.83
C VAL A 139 -6.73 -23.01 10.39
N GLY A 140 -6.13 -23.94 9.65
CA GLY A 140 -6.21 -25.37 9.98
C GLY A 140 -7.68 -25.85 10.05
N GLY A 141 -8.07 -26.43 11.18
CA GLY A 141 -9.43 -26.94 11.46
C GLY A 141 -10.35 -25.99 12.23
N GLU A 142 -9.94 -24.74 12.43
CA GLU A 142 -10.73 -23.72 13.15
C GLU A 142 -11.15 -22.59 12.20
N ILE A 143 -12.35 -22.03 12.44
CA ILE A 143 -12.79 -20.76 11.86
C ILE A 143 -12.65 -19.68 12.91
N HIS A 144 -12.10 -18.54 12.49
CA HIS A 144 -11.94 -17.33 13.27
C HIS A 144 -12.83 -16.22 12.72
N LEU A 145 -13.32 -15.34 13.60
CA LEU A 145 -13.96 -14.08 13.23
C LEU A 145 -12.97 -12.93 13.37
N VAL A 146 -12.59 -12.32 12.24
CA VAL A 146 -11.64 -11.21 12.19
C VAL A 146 -12.28 -9.97 11.54
N ASP A 147 -11.72 -8.79 11.77
CA ASP A 147 -12.15 -7.58 11.07
C ASP A 147 -12.06 -7.72 9.54
N ASP A 148 -13.10 -7.27 8.83
CA ASP A 148 -13.16 -7.34 7.37
C ASP A 148 -12.33 -6.24 6.69
N ARG A 149 -11.00 -6.36 6.78
CA ARG A 149 -10.06 -5.39 6.19
C ARG A 149 -9.09 -5.98 5.18
N PHE A 150 -8.94 -7.31 5.13
CA PHE A 150 -7.89 -7.95 4.34
C PHE A 150 -8.35 -8.38 2.94
N LEU A 151 -9.63 -8.79 2.79
CA LEU A 151 -10.11 -9.39 1.55
C LEU A 151 -9.92 -8.48 0.32
N ALA A 152 -10.25 -7.19 0.44
CA ALA A 152 -10.08 -6.23 -0.65
C ALA A 152 -8.61 -6.09 -1.13
N ARG A 153 -7.64 -6.31 -0.22
CA ARG A 153 -6.22 -6.30 -0.58
C ARG A 153 -5.82 -7.58 -1.29
N LEU A 154 -6.35 -8.73 -0.84
CA LEU A 154 -6.09 -10.03 -1.46
C LEU A 154 -6.65 -10.13 -2.88
N THR A 155 -7.78 -9.49 -3.14
CA THR A 155 -8.42 -9.47 -4.46
C THR A 155 -7.94 -8.29 -5.33
N SER A 156 -6.87 -7.59 -4.94
CA SER A 156 -6.30 -6.53 -5.77
C SER A 156 -5.58 -7.12 -6.99
N PRO A 157 -5.57 -6.44 -8.15
CA PRO A 157 -4.86 -6.93 -9.34
C PRO A 157 -3.37 -7.21 -9.06
N PRO A 158 -2.77 -8.23 -9.69
CA PRO A 158 -1.36 -8.59 -9.44
C PRO A 158 -0.37 -7.44 -9.63
N ALA A 159 -0.56 -6.62 -10.66
CA ALA A 159 0.26 -5.44 -10.93
C ALA A 159 0.28 -4.42 -9.77
N SER A 160 -0.75 -4.41 -8.92
CA SER A 160 -0.78 -3.53 -7.76
C SER A 160 0.28 -3.87 -6.72
N PHE A 161 0.80 -5.10 -6.69
CA PHE A 161 1.88 -5.53 -5.80
C PHE A 161 3.27 -5.17 -6.32
N VAL A 162 3.39 -4.59 -7.52
CA VAL A 162 4.67 -4.14 -8.08
C VAL A 162 5.13 -2.87 -7.38
N HIS A 163 6.45 -2.75 -7.17
CA HIS A 163 7.08 -1.57 -6.60
C HIS A 163 6.65 -0.29 -7.35
N PRO A 164 6.24 0.79 -6.66
CA PRO A 164 5.66 1.97 -7.30
C PRO A 164 6.69 2.82 -8.05
N GLY A 165 7.97 2.68 -7.73
CA GLY A 165 9.06 3.34 -8.44
C GLY A 165 9.36 2.68 -9.78
N PRO A 166 9.29 3.41 -10.92
CA PRO A 166 9.42 2.85 -12.27
C PRO A 166 10.80 2.23 -12.55
N LEU A 167 11.85 2.70 -11.86
CA LEU A 167 13.21 2.19 -11.99
C LEU A 167 13.51 1.02 -11.04
N GLY A 168 12.63 0.76 -10.06
CA GLY A 168 12.83 -0.21 -8.98
C GLY A 168 13.29 0.44 -7.67
N PRO A 169 13.65 -0.38 -6.66
CA PRO A 169 14.23 0.11 -5.41
C PRO A 169 15.68 0.59 -5.64
N ASP A 170 16.05 1.70 -4.99
CA ASP A 170 17.40 2.28 -4.98
C ASP A 170 18.08 2.40 -6.36
N PRO A 171 17.44 3.07 -7.34
CA PRO A 171 17.98 3.15 -8.69
C PRO A 171 19.23 4.01 -8.76
N GLU A 172 20.19 3.56 -9.58
CA GLU A 172 21.41 4.29 -9.92
C GLU A 172 21.47 4.58 -11.43
N PRO A 173 20.79 5.64 -11.92
CA PRO A 173 20.84 6.04 -13.32
C PRO A 173 22.24 6.48 -13.75
N LEU A 174 22.62 6.12 -14.97
CA LEU A 174 23.85 6.54 -15.64
C LEU A 174 23.58 7.41 -16.87
N GLU A 175 22.39 7.25 -17.47
CA GLU A 175 21.97 7.96 -18.66
C GLU A 175 20.44 8.01 -18.72
N LEU A 176 19.89 9.16 -19.11
CA LEU A 176 18.47 9.41 -19.25
C LEU A 176 18.22 10.08 -20.60
N THR A 177 17.51 9.38 -21.49
CA THR A 177 17.07 9.90 -22.78
C THR A 177 15.57 10.15 -22.73
N LEU A 178 15.18 11.42 -22.67
CA LEU A 178 13.83 11.94 -22.84
C LEU A 178 13.58 12.32 -24.31
N PRO A 179 12.34 12.67 -24.70
CA PRO A 179 12.06 13.17 -26.06
C PRO A 179 12.89 14.39 -26.43
N ASP A 180 13.03 15.34 -25.50
CA ASP A 180 13.64 16.65 -25.76
C ASP A 180 15.00 16.85 -25.04
N ALA A 181 15.46 15.85 -24.28
CA ALA A 181 16.69 15.96 -23.48
C ALA A 181 17.44 14.64 -23.38
N HIS A 182 18.77 14.70 -23.44
CA HIS A 182 19.64 13.55 -23.22
C HIS A 182 20.70 13.88 -22.16
N LEU A 183 20.65 13.18 -21.04
CA LEU A 183 21.52 13.39 -19.90
C LEU A 183 22.45 12.20 -19.72
N THR A 184 23.72 12.47 -19.46
CA THR A 184 24.74 11.47 -19.12
C THR A 184 25.44 11.82 -17.82
N LEU A 185 25.78 10.80 -17.03
CA LEU A 185 26.60 10.97 -15.83
C LEU A 185 28.08 10.99 -16.23
N ALA A 186 28.75 12.12 -15.97
CA ALA A 186 30.18 12.31 -16.23
C ALA A 186 30.97 12.60 -14.93
N GLU A 187 32.29 12.64 -15.02
CA GLU A 187 33.15 13.11 -13.92
C GLU A 187 32.75 14.57 -13.57
N GLY A 188 32.21 14.75 -12.37
CA GLY A 188 31.69 16.03 -11.87
C GLY A 188 30.18 16.26 -11.97
N GLY A 189 29.39 15.24 -12.34
CA GLY A 189 27.91 15.28 -12.28
C GLY A 189 27.21 15.07 -13.63
N TRP A 190 25.90 15.34 -13.64
CA TRP A 190 25.05 15.19 -14.82
C TRP A 190 25.33 16.30 -15.85
N ARG A 191 25.33 15.92 -17.15
CA ARG A 191 25.49 16.84 -18.29
C ARG A 191 24.48 16.55 -19.38
N LEU A 192 24.04 17.60 -20.06
CA LEU A 192 23.18 17.53 -21.25
C LEU A 192 24.03 17.28 -22.51
N VAL A 193 23.50 16.51 -23.46
CA VAL A 193 24.14 16.27 -24.77
C VAL A 193 23.14 16.58 -25.89
N PRO A 194 23.37 17.61 -26.73
CA PRO A 194 24.48 18.58 -26.67
C PRO A 194 24.40 19.48 -25.42
N GLU A 195 25.53 20.06 -25.03
CA GLU A 195 25.56 21.00 -23.90
C GLU A 195 24.76 22.26 -24.24
N ASP A 196 23.90 22.69 -23.31
CA ASP A 196 23.16 23.95 -23.37
C ASP A 196 23.54 24.82 -22.16
N PRO A 197 24.21 25.97 -22.37
CA PRO A 197 24.58 26.88 -21.30
C PRO A 197 23.39 27.48 -20.52
N GLY A 198 22.18 27.45 -21.08
CA GLY A 198 20.96 27.92 -20.41
C GLY A 198 20.53 27.02 -19.26
N VAL A 199 20.85 25.73 -19.32
CA VAL A 199 20.38 24.74 -18.35
C VAL A 199 21.37 24.59 -17.19
N SER A 200 20.90 24.86 -15.97
CA SER A 200 21.73 24.72 -14.76
C SER A 200 22.00 23.25 -14.40
N ARG A 201 23.15 22.97 -13.76
CA ARG A 201 23.46 21.62 -13.25
C ARG A 201 22.47 21.15 -12.19
N ASP A 202 21.89 22.08 -11.43
CA ASP A 202 20.90 21.78 -10.39
C ASP A 202 19.58 21.31 -11.03
N ALA A 203 19.16 21.90 -12.15
CA ALA A 203 17.99 21.45 -12.90
C ALA A 203 18.19 20.02 -13.44
N LEU A 204 19.40 19.70 -13.94
CA LEU A 204 19.74 18.35 -14.38
C LEU A 204 19.69 17.34 -13.21
N ALA A 205 20.24 17.70 -12.05
CA ALA A 205 20.21 16.86 -10.86
C ALA A 205 18.78 16.65 -10.35
N ALA A 206 17.96 17.71 -10.32
CA ALA A 206 16.57 17.66 -9.90
C ALA A 206 15.72 16.74 -10.80
N LEU A 207 15.93 16.77 -12.12
CA LEU A 207 15.25 15.87 -13.05
C LEU A 207 15.64 14.40 -12.78
N VAL A 208 16.92 14.12 -12.58
CA VAL A 208 17.38 12.76 -12.29
C VAL A 208 16.83 12.28 -10.94
N ASP A 209 16.85 13.13 -9.92
CA ASP A 209 16.28 12.80 -8.61
C ASP A 209 14.77 12.61 -8.69
N ALA A 210 14.05 13.37 -9.53
CA ALA A 210 12.65 13.12 -9.81
C ALA A 210 12.43 11.69 -10.33
N TRP A 211 13.28 11.19 -11.24
CA TRP A 211 13.23 9.80 -11.70
C TRP A 211 13.62 8.78 -10.62
N ARG A 212 14.64 9.07 -9.81
CA ARG A 212 15.12 8.17 -8.75
C ARG A 212 14.09 7.97 -7.64
N TYR A 213 13.40 9.04 -7.28
CA TYR A 213 12.44 9.07 -6.17
C TYR A 213 10.97 9.03 -6.63
N ALA A 214 10.73 8.88 -7.94
CA ALA A 214 9.39 8.76 -8.50
C ALA A 214 8.61 7.63 -7.83
N GLN A 215 7.38 7.91 -7.39
CA GLN A 215 6.43 6.89 -6.95
C GLN A 215 5.12 7.06 -7.71
N ALA A 216 4.72 6.03 -8.45
CA ALA A 216 3.44 6.02 -9.14
C ALA A 216 2.29 5.95 -8.13
N LEU A 217 1.19 6.64 -8.44
CA LEU A 217 -0.06 6.55 -7.67
C LEU A 217 -0.64 5.13 -7.76
N SER A 218 -0.52 4.51 -8.92
CA SER A 218 -0.90 3.10 -9.12
C SER A 218 -0.05 2.45 -10.20
N VAL A 219 0.15 1.14 -10.05
CA VAL A 219 0.72 0.27 -11.08
C VAL A 219 -0.36 -0.66 -11.59
N ARG A 220 -0.53 -0.73 -12.91
CA ARG A 220 -1.56 -1.52 -13.59
C ARG A 220 -0.92 -2.48 -14.59
N ALA A 221 -1.68 -3.48 -15.02
CA ALA A 221 -1.27 -4.34 -16.11
C ALA A 221 -1.14 -3.53 -17.40
N LEU A 222 -0.32 -4.00 -18.33
CA LEU A 222 -0.19 -3.42 -19.66
C LEU A 222 -1.55 -3.36 -20.36
N ASP A 223 -1.96 -2.17 -20.76
CA ASP A 223 -3.04 -1.94 -21.71
C ASP A 223 -2.43 -1.81 -23.12
N PRO A 224 -2.69 -2.77 -24.04
CA PRO A 224 -2.13 -2.76 -25.39
C PRO A 224 -2.72 -1.66 -26.28
N ASP A 225 -3.90 -1.14 -25.93
CA ASP A 225 -4.61 -0.13 -26.74
C ASP A 225 -4.18 1.30 -26.38
N LEU A 226 -3.37 1.46 -25.33
CA LEU A 226 -2.87 2.76 -24.92
C LEU A 226 -1.86 3.30 -25.95
N HIS A 227 -2.25 4.36 -26.64
CA HIS A 227 -1.37 5.05 -27.58
C HIS A 227 -0.34 5.91 -26.85
N ALA A 228 0.94 5.61 -27.10
CA ALA A 228 2.06 6.39 -26.61
C ALA A 228 2.50 7.45 -27.63
N ASP A 229 2.83 8.63 -27.15
CA ASP A 229 3.29 9.77 -27.95
C ASP A 229 4.81 9.98 -27.85
N ALA A 230 5.44 9.42 -26.82
CA ALA A 230 6.87 9.59 -26.55
C ALA A 230 7.52 8.30 -26.03
N THR A 231 8.85 8.25 -26.11
CA THR A 231 9.66 7.16 -25.53
C THR A 231 10.75 7.75 -24.66
N VAL A 232 10.91 7.17 -23.46
CA VAL A 232 12.00 7.46 -22.53
C VAL A 232 12.87 6.23 -22.39
N ARG A 233 14.19 6.41 -22.29
CA ARG A 233 15.14 5.34 -21.97
C ARG A 233 16.01 5.73 -20.78
N VAL A 234 16.15 4.84 -19.82
CA VAL A 234 16.99 5.04 -18.64
C VAL A 234 17.97 3.89 -18.53
N ARG A 235 19.27 4.18 -18.61
CA ARG A 235 20.33 3.19 -18.36
C ARG A 235 20.69 3.23 -16.89
N LEU A 236 20.65 2.07 -16.23
CA LEU A 236 20.97 1.92 -14.83
C LEU A 236 22.34 1.23 -14.66
N ARG A 237 23.01 1.43 -13.53
CA ARG A 237 24.29 0.77 -13.24
C ARG A 237 24.17 -0.74 -13.07
N ASP A 238 23.06 -1.22 -12.51
CA ASP A 238 22.79 -2.63 -12.21
C ASP A 238 22.31 -3.44 -13.42
N ARG A 239 22.14 -2.82 -14.59
CA ARG A 239 21.55 -3.44 -15.79
C ARG A 239 22.30 -3.07 -17.06
N SER A 240 22.50 -4.04 -17.95
CA SER A 240 23.12 -3.83 -19.25
C SER A 240 22.18 -3.14 -20.24
N GLU A 241 20.90 -3.53 -20.25
CA GLU A 241 19.89 -2.98 -21.15
C GLU A 241 19.18 -1.78 -20.51
N PRO A 242 18.99 -0.67 -21.25
CA PRO A 242 18.21 0.46 -20.77
C PRO A 242 16.75 0.08 -20.53
N VAL A 243 16.19 0.54 -19.41
CA VAL A 243 14.76 0.45 -19.15
C VAL A 243 14.05 1.39 -20.12
N ARG A 244 13.09 0.87 -20.89
CA ARG A 244 12.36 1.63 -21.89
C ARG A 244 10.94 1.88 -21.41
N PHE A 245 10.53 3.15 -21.47
CA PHE A 245 9.17 3.56 -21.19
C PHE A 245 8.53 4.15 -22.43
N HIS A 246 7.28 3.77 -22.69
CA HIS A 246 6.39 4.48 -23.60
C HIS A 246 5.53 5.42 -22.78
N VAL A 247 5.56 6.69 -23.13
CA VAL A 247 4.85 7.75 -22.43
C VAL A 247 3.52 7.96 -23.13
N ALA A 248 2.45 8.02 -22.36
CA ALA A 248 1.16 8.55 -22.78
C ALA A 248 0.73 9.61 -21.77
N ARG A 249 0.16 10.71 -22.25
CA ARG A 249 -0.29 11.83 -21.41
C ARG A 249 -1.63 12.36 -21.89
N ASP A 250 -2.50 12.68 -20.94
CA ASP A 250 -3.74 13.42 -21.14
C ASP A 250 -3.83 14.54 -20.07
N GLU A 251 -4.92 15.29 -20.04
CA GLU A 251 -5.11 16.40 -19.08
C GLU A 251 -5.14 15.94 -17.61
N GLU A 252 -5.39 14.66 -17.34
CA GLU A 252 -5.65 14.14 -15.99
C GLU A 252 -4.49 13.30 -15.44
N ARG A 253 -3.58 12.80 -16.29
CA ARG A 253 -2.55 11.83 -15.89
C ARG A 253 -1.42 11.71 -16.88
N VAL A 254 -0.29 11.26 -16.35
CA VAL A 254 0.87 10.78 -17.12
C VAL A 254 1.06 9.30 -16.86
N ILE A 255 1.20 8.53 -17.93
CA ILE A 255 1.37 7.08 -17.88
C ILE A 255 2.73 6.72 -18.46
N LEU A 256 3.55 6.02 -17.68
CA LEU A 256 4.78 5.39 -18.15
C LEU A 256 4.53 3.89 -18.30
N THR A 257 4.43 3.44 -19.54
CA THR A 257 4.26 2.03 -19.90
C THR A 257 5.62 1.37 -20.01
N ARG A 258 5.82 0.23 -19.35
CA ARG A 258 7.05 -0.58 -19.41
C ARG A 258 6.73 -1.94 -20.07
N PRO A 259 6.83 -2.05 -21.42
CA PRO A 259 6.37 -3.22 -22.16
C PRO A 259 7.11 -4.51 -21.81
N ASP A 260 8.42 -4.44 -21.56
CA ASP A 260 9.25 -5.59 -21.15
C ASP A 260 8.79 -6.20 -19.82
N ALA A 261 8.16 -5.39 -18.98
CA ALA A 261 7.66 -5.78 -17.67
C ALA A 261 6.15 -6.05 -17.63
N GLY A 262 5.41 -5.76 -18.71
CA GLY A 262 3.96 -5.93 -18.77
C GLY A 262 3.17 -5.03 -17.82
N VAL A 263 3.68 -3.84 -17.49
CA VAL A 263 3.04 -2.92 -16.52
C VAL A 263 2.98 -1.46 -16.98
N GLN A 264 2.09 -0.70 -16.35
CA GLN A 264 1.91 0.74 -16.52
C GLN A 264 1.98 1.45 -15.17
N TYR A 265 2.78 2.51 -15.10
CA TYR A 265 2.91 3.38 -13.94
C TYR A 265 2.09 4.65 -14.18
N HIS A 266 1.10 4.90 -13.32
CA HIS A 266 0.22 6.06 -13.42
C HIS A 266 0.63 7.14 -12.42
N PHE A 267 0.86 8.34 -12.91
CA PHE A 267 1.26 9.52 -12.13
C PHE A 267 0.20 10.62 -12.24
N THR A 268 0.19 11.51 -11.24
CA THR A 268 -0.51 12.80 -11.36
C THR A 268 0.14 13.63 -12.45
N PRO A 269 -0.57 14.61 -13.06
CA PRO A 269 0.01 15.51 -14.05
C PRO A 269 1.28 16.18 -13.54
N THR A 270 1.22 16.75 -12.33
CA THR A 270 2.35 17.43 -11.68
C THR A 270 3.58 16.55 -11.49
N THR A 271 3.40 15.28 -11.08
CA THR A 271 4.53 14.37 -10.90
C THR A 271 5.07 13.93 -12.25
N GLY A 272 4.20 13.63 -13.21
CA GLY A 272 4.58 13.22 -14.56
C GLY A 272 5.34 14.31 -15.31
N GLU A 273 4.93 15.56 -15.22
CA GLU A 273 5.63 16.70 -15.83
C GLU A 273 7.06 16.82 -15.30
N ARG A 274 7.27 16.65 -13.98
CA ARG A 274 8.61 16.65 -13.37
C ARG A 274 9.51 15.53 -13.84
N LEU A 275 8.94 14.44 -14.36
CA LEU A 275 9.71 13.33 -14.95
C LEU A 275 10.07 13.58 -16.41
N LEU A 276 9.32 14.42 -17.11
CA LEU A 276 9.44 14.58 -18.56
C LEU A 276 10.06 15.92 -18.98
N SER A 277 10.12 16.91 -18.06
CA SER A 277 10.59 18.26 -18.36
C SER A 277 11.74 18.70 -17.45
N LEU A 278 12.65 19.48 -18.01
CA LEU A 278 13.64 20.24 -17.26
C LEU A 278 12.93 21.44 -16.65
N SER A 279 12.47 21.34 -15.41
CA SER A 279 11.85 22.47 -14.71
C SER A 279 12.94 23.48 -14.33
N GLU A 280 12.99 24.63 -15.01
CA GLU A 280 13.83 25.78 -14.63
C GLU A 280 13.21 26.66 -13.53
N HIS A 281 11.99 26.35 -13.07
CA HIS A 281 11.26 27.17 -12.10
C HIS A 281 10.49 26.31 -11.09
N LEU A 282 11.02 26.23 -9.86
CA LEU A 282 10.16 26.44 -8.71
C LEU A 282 10.10 27.97 -8.53
N PRO A 283 8.93 28.62 -8.55
CA PRO A 283 8.86 29.93 -7.94
C PRO A 283 9.22 29.73 -6.48
N ASP A 284 10.22 30.49 -6.01
CA ASP A 284 10.53 30.57 -4.59
C ASP A 284 9.22 30.82 -3.83
N ALA A 285 9.04 30.10 -2.73
CA ALA A 285 7.97 30.34 -1.79
C ALA A 285 8.23 31.66 -1.03
N GLU A 286 8.21 32.78 -1.74
CA GLU A 286 8.30 34.14 -1.20
C GLU A 286 7.40 35.06 -2.03
N ASP A 287 6.08 34.86 -1.93
CA ASP A 287 5.12 35.89 -2.34
C ASP A 287 3.77 35.80 -1.57
N ASP A 288 3.83 35.37 -0.30
CA ASP A 288 2.68 35.43 0.63
C ASP A 288 2.93 36.36 1.83
N GLU A 289 3.94 37.24 1.75
CA GLU A 289 4.14 38.33 2.74
C GLU A 289 3.56 39.68 2.31
N ALA A 290 3.11 39.84 1.06
CA ALA A 290 2.56 41.10 0.56
C ALA A 290 1.07 41.33 0.87
N ARG A 291 0.37 40.42 1.56
CA ARG A 291 -1.08 40.52 1.84
C ARG A 291 -1.48 40.77 3.28
N THR A 292 -0.55 41.13 4.16
CA THR A 292 -0.91 41.52 5.55
C THR A 292 -0.20 42.79 6.01
N ALA A 293 -0.35 43.89 5.27
CA ALA A 293 -0.14 45.22 5.83
C ALA A 293 -1.46 45.69 6.52
N PRO A 294 -1.44 46.07 7.81
CA PRO A 294 -2.61 46.63 8.46
C PRO A 294 -2.84 48.06 7.96
N ALA A 295 -4.06 48.35 7.51
CA ALA A 295 -4.51 49.72 7.29
C ALA A 295 -4.55 50.44 8.64
N ALA A 296 -3.53 51.27 8.88
CA ALA A 296 -3.54 52.27 9.95
C ALA A 296 -4.44 53.45 9.55
N ALA A 297 -5.11 53.97 10.57
CA ALA A 297 -6.08 55.06 10.57
C ALA A 297 -5.68 56.32 9.79
N GLU A 298 -6.68 56.94 9.16
CA GLU A 298 -7.05 58.36 9.32
C GLU A 298 -8.57 58.52 9.15
#